data_AF-A0A2D4GTD4-F1
#
_entry.id   AF-A0A2D4GTD4-F1
#
_cell.length_a   1.000
_cell.length_b   1.000
_cell.length_c   1.000
_cell.angle_alpha   90.00
_cell.angle_beta   90.00
_cell.angle_gamma   90.00
#
_symmetry.space_group_name_H-M   'P 1'
#
loop_
_entity.id
_entity.type
_entity.pdbx_description
1 polymer ?
#
loop_
_entity_poly.entity_id
_entity_poly.type
_entity_poly.pdbx_seq_one_letter_code
_entity_poly.pdbx_strand_id
1 'polypeptide(L)'
;ERHEARALSFTEELAFWTLPLNEVNFVCDVASQEREDGTSLYVATCNPVSLYFMSASGKTGYCLDLYDLFPRTFRGLWQPFVRLAPLGSPLQGQVVLHEEQNHIILLL
;
A
#
# COMPACT_ATOMS: atom_id res chain seq x y z
N GLU A 1 11.03 -7.23 41.33
CA GLU A 1 10.21 -7.56 40.13
C GLU A 1 11.09 -7.58 38.90
N ARG A 2 11.09 -8.68 38.15
CA ARG A 2 11.83 -8.82 36.89
C ARG A 2 10.86 -8.49 35.76
N HIS A 3 11.10 -7.40 35.03
CA HIS A 3 10.36 -7.04 33.83
C HIS A 3 10.97 -7.78 32.64
N GLU A 4 10.26 -8.77 32.09
CA GLU A 4 10.65 -9.39 30.82
C GLU A 4 10.21 -8.49 29.66
N ALA A 5 11.12 -7.63 29.22
CA ALA A 5 10.99 -6.90 27.96
C ALA A 5 11.60 -7.71 26.79
N ARG A 6 11.28 -9.02 26.71
CA ARG A 6 11.65 -9.82 25.54
C ARG A 6 10.38 -10.06 24.72
N ALA A 7 10.41 -9.60 23.46
CA ALA A 7 9.42 -10.00 22.47
C ALA A 7 9.33 -11.53 22.46
N LEU A 8 8.14 -12.07 22.75
CA LEU A 8 7.86 -13.51 22.86
C LEU A 8 7.85 -14.22 21.50
N SER A 9 7.95 -13.47 20.40
CA SER A 9 7.93 -13.99 19.03
C SER A 9 9.12 -13.44 18.25
N PHE A 10 9.91 -14.35 17.68
CA PHE A 10 10.85 -13.99 16.64
C PHE A 10 10.06 -13.80 15.34
N THR A 11 10.09 -12.60 14.77
CA THR A 11 9.55 -12.33 13.43
C THR A 11 10.72 -12.31 12.46
N GLU A 12 10.72 -13.24 11.51
CA GLU A 12 11.69 -13.25 10.41
C GLU A 12 11.23 -12.31 9.29
N GLU A 13 12.17 -11.63 8.64
CA GLU A 13 11.87 -10.85 7.44
C GLU A 13 11.48 -11.80 6.29
N LEU A 14 10.25 -11.67 5.79
CA LEU A 14 9.75 -12.50 4.70
C LEU A 14 10.21 -12.01 3.32
N ALA A 15 10.24 -10.69 3.13
CA ALA A 15 10.57 -10.06 1.86
C ALA A 15 11.01 -8.60 2.04
N PHE A 16 11.87 -8.13 1.14
CA PHE A 16 12.32 -6.74 1.06
C PHE A 16 12.16 -6.19 -0.35
N TRP A 17 11.63 -4.97 -0.45
CA TRP A 17 11.43 -4.27 -1.71
C TRP A 17 11.90 -2.82 -1.60
N THR A 18 12.68 -2.38 -2.58
CA THR A 18 13.01 -0.95 -2.74
C THR A 18 12.10 -0.37 -3.81
N LEU A 19 11.20 0.52 -3.40
CA LEU A 19 10.29 1.20 -4.34
C LEU A 19 11.01 2.38 -5.02
N PRO A 20 10.80 2.60 -6.32
CA PRO A 20 11.40 3.71 -7.06
C PRO A 20 10.66 5.03 -6.76
N LEU A 21 10.70 5.47 -5.50
CA LEU A 21 10.10 6.73 -5.07
C LEU A 21 11.05 7.89 -5.37
N ASN A 22 10.50 9.02 -5.82
CA ASN A 22 11.24 10.27 -5.89
C ASN A 22 11.34 10.92 -4.49
N GLU A 23 12.18 11.93 -4.32
CA GLU A 23 12.45 12.56 -3.01
C GLU A 23 11.22 13.21 -2.35
N VAL A 24 10.16 13.49 -3.12
CA VAL A 24 8.94 14.14 -2.63
C VAL A 24 7.79 13.16 -2.40
N ASN A 25 7.94 11.90 -2.81
CA ASN A 25 6.92 10.87 -2.65
C ASN A 25 7.20 10.03 -1.39
N PHE A 26 6.12 9.60 -0.74
CA PHE A 26 6.21 8.79 0.47
C PHE A 26 5.01 7.83 0.53
N VAL A 27 5.24 6.73 1.23
CA VAL A 27 4.23 5.70 1.47
C VAL A 27 3.19 6.23 2.44
N CYS A 28 1.91 6.18 2.07
CA CYS A 28 0.80 6.56 2.94
C CYS A 28 0.08 5.36 3.55
N ASP A 29 0.05 4.23 2.85
CA ASP A 29 -0.57 3.01 3.38
C ASP A 29 0.07 1.74 2.80
N VAL A 30 0.03 0.67 3.58
CA VAL A 30 0.51 -0.66 3.20
C VAL A 30 -0.51 -1.70 3.65
N ALA A 31 -0.90 -2.56 2.73
CA ALA A 31 -1.77 -3.68 3.02
C ALA A 31 -1.16 -4.98 2.51
N SER A 32 -1.48 -6.09 3.18
CA SER A 32 -1.08 -7.43 2.76
C SER A 32 -2.30 -8.34 2.69
N GLN A 33 -2.24 -9.33 1.81
CA GLN A 33 -3.27 -10.35 1.68
C GLN A 33 -2.62 -11.70 1.46
N GLU A 34 -2.97 -12.66 2.30
CA GLU A 34 -2.66 -14.07 2.06
C GLU A 34 -3.52 -14.61 0.92
N ARG A 35 -2.86 -15.25 -0.05
CA ARG A 35 -3.48 -15.95 -1.17
C ARG A 35 -2.92 -17.38 -1.26
N GLU A 36 -3.57 -18.22 -2.06
CA GLU A 36 -3.12 -19.60 -2.26
C GLU A 36 -1.70 -19.68 -2.84
N ASP A 37 -1.31 -18.69 -3.65
CA ASP A 37 0.00 -18.56 -4.28
C ASP A 37 1.02 -17.75 -3.46
N GLY A 38 0.65 -17.30 -2.26
CA GLY A 38 1.49 -16.59 -1.31
C GLY A 38 0.94 -15.22 -0.87
N THR A 39 1.73 -14.50 -0.08
CA THR A 39 1.36 -13.17 0.40
C THR A 39 1.49 -12.13 -0.71
N SER A 40 0.40 -11.44 -1.04
CA SER A 40 0.41 -10.24 -1.87
C SER A 40 0.57 -9.00 -1.01
N LEU A 41 1.41 -8.07 -1.45
CA LEU A 41 1.68 -6.78 -0.81
C LEU A 41 1.17 -5.66 -1.71
N TYR A 42 0.55 -4.66 -1.11
CA TYR A 42 0.06 -3.46 -1.76
C TYR A 42 0.58 -2.25 -1.02
N VAL A 43 1.11 -1.27 -1.74
CA VAL A 43 1.67 -0.04 -1.16
C VAL A 43 1.09 1.15 -1.90
N ALA A 44 0.43 2.03 -1.16
CA ALA A 44 -0.06 3.29 -1.67
C ALA A 44 0.95 4.40 -1.37
N THR A 45 1.09 5.30 -2.32
CA THR A 45 1.85 6.54 -2.20
C THR A 45 0.93 7.73 -2.43
N CYS A 46 1.36 8.95 -2.11
CA CYS A 46 0.46 10.11 -2.16
C CYS A 46 1.06 11.39 -2.75
N ASN A 47 2.29 11.38 -3.28
CA ASN A 47 2.86 12.51 -4.00
C ASN A 47 3.86 12.10 -5.10
N PRO A 48 3.41 11.63 -6.27
CA PRO A 48 2.03 11.47 -6.70
C PRO A 48 1.34 10.24 -6.11
N VAL A 49 0.01 10.13 -6.27
CA VAL A 49 -0.71 8.92 -5.90
C VAL A 49 -0.37 7.80 -6.87
N SER A 50 0.16 6.71 -6.34
CA SER A 50 0.42 5.49 -7.10
C SER A 50 0.20 4.27 -6.20
N LEU A 51 -0.27 3.18 -6.80
CA LEU A 51 -0.43 1.88 -6.17
C LEU A 51 0.66 0.94 -6.68
N TYR A 52 1.51 0.46 -5.78
CA TYR A 52 2.43 -0.63 -6.07
C TYR A 52 1.84 -1.94 -5.58
N PHE A 53 1.96 -3.01 -6.37
CA PHE A 53 1.55 -4.35 -5.94
C PHE A 53 2.57 -5.40 -6.35
N MET A 54 2.83 -6.35 -5.47
CA MET A 54 3.84 -7.39 -5.65
C MET A 54 3.49 -8.63 -4.83
N SER A 55 3.97 -9.79 -5.27
CA SER A 55 3.99 -10.99 -4.42
C SER A 55 5.24 -10.96 -3.55
N ALA A 56 5.11 -11.30 -2.26
CA ALA A 56 6.23 -11.35 -1.31
C ALA A 56 7.33 -12.33 -1.75
N SER A 57 6.95 -13.44 -2.39
CA SER A 57 7.88 -14.43 -2.96
C SER A 57 8.34 -14.10 -4.40
N GLY A 58 7.73 -13.08 -5.00
CA GLY A 58 7.99 -12.67 -6.38
C GLY A 58 9.27 -11.85 -6.55
N LYS A 59 9.67 -11.65 -7.81
CA LYS A 59 10.79 -10.76 -8.20
C LYS A 59 10.34 -9.56 -9.03
N THR A 60 9.04 -9.49 -9.31
CA THR A 60 8.40 -8.46 -10.11
C THR A 60 7.39 -7.71 -9.24
N GLY A 61 7.52 -6.39 -9.20
CA GLY A 61 6.48 -5.50 -8.71
C GLY A 61 5.85 -4.75 -9.88
N TYR A 62 4.60 -4.36 -9.70
CA TYR A 62 3.84 -3.56 -10.65
C TYR A 62 3.50 -2.23 -10.01
N CYS A 63 3.36 -1.20 -10.84
CA CYS A 63 2.99 0.15 -10.42
C CYS A 63 1.83 0.63 -11.28
N LEU A 64 0.76 1.07 -10.64
CA LEU A 64 -0.34 1.78 -11.24
C LEU A 64 -0.23 3.26 -10.85
N ASP A 65 0.04 4.10 -11.83
CA ASP A 65 0.07 5.55 -11.65
C ASP A 65 -1.38 6.09 -11.63
N LEU A 66 -1.74 6.79 -10.56
CA LEU A 66 -3.07 7.35 -10.32
C LEU A 66 -3.03 8.89 -10.28
N TYR A 67 -1.92 9.50 -10.73
CA TYR A 67 -1.65 10.93 -10.61
C TYR A 67 -2.78 11.84 -11.13
N ASP A 68 -3.41 11.48 -12.25
CA ASP A 68 -4.45 12.29 -12.88
C ASP A 68 -5.88 11.95 -12.43
N LEU A 69 -6.05 10.99 -11.51
CA LEU A 69 -7.39 10.61 -10.99
C LEU A 69 -7.85 11.50 -9.85
N PHE A 70 -6.92 12.07 -9.08
CA PHE A 70 -7.25 12.91 -7.93
C PHE A 70 -7.19 14.38 -8.32
N PRO A 71 -8.26 15.16 -8.08
CA PRO A 71 -8.27 16.56 -8.42
C PRO A 71 -7.11 17.25 -7.73
N ARG A 72 -6.17 17.81 -8.51
CA ARG A 72 -5.07 18.61 -7.98
C ARG A 72 -5.68 19.83 -7.32
N THR A 73 -5.75 19.83 -6.00
CA THR A 73 -6.16 21.03 -5.27
C THR A 73 -5.06 22.06 -5.49
N PHE A 74 -5.34 22.99 -6.39
CA PHE A 74 -4.51 24.12 -6.78
C PHE A 74 -4.21 24.99 -5.54
N ARG A 75 -3.20 24.62 -4.73
CA ARG A 75 -2.57 25.44 -3.66
C ARG A 75 -1.40 24.76 -2.92
N GLY A 76 -0.73 23.78 -3.53
CA GLY A 76 0.67 23.43 -3.22
C GLY A 76 1.00 22.80 -1.86
N LEU A 77 0.00 22.45 -1.04
CA LEU A 77 0.22 21.91 0.32
C LEU A 77 -0.67 20.69 0.65
N TRP A 78 -1.40 20.19 -0.33
CA TRP A 78 -2.40 19.14 -0.10
C TRP A 78 -2.01 17.86 -0.85
N GLN A 79 -1.96 16.76 -0.11
CA GLN A 79 -1.67 15.42 -0.60
C GLN A 79 -2.83 14.51 -0.18
N PRO A 80 -3.44 13.78 -1.11
CA PRO A 80 -4.58 12.92 -0.80
C PRO A 80 -4.17 11.86 0.22
N PHE A 81 -5.03 11.67 1.23
CA PHE A 81 -4.85 10.59 2.20
C PHE A 81 -5.54 9.35 1.66
N VAL A 82 -4.75 8.32 1.36
CA VAL A 82 -5.22 7.13 0.66
C VAL A 82 -5.10 5.93 1.58
N ARG A 83 -6.15 5.10 1.64
CA ARG A 83 -6.13 3.79 2.32
C ARG A 83 -6.42 2.65 1.37
N LEU A 84 -5.82 1.51 1.66
CA LEU A 84 -5.95 0.26 0.92
C LEU A 84 -6.72 -0.77 1.75
N ALA A 85 -7.62 -1.49 1.09
CA ALA A 85 -8.32 -2.63 1.66
C ALA A 85 -8.38 -3.76 0.63
N PRO A 86 -7.47 -4.75 0.70
CA PRO A 86 -7.53 -5.94 -0.13
C PRO A 86 -8.82 -6.72 0.16
N LEU A 87 -9.50 -7.18 -0.89
CA LEU A 87 -10.77 -7.85 -0.77
C LEU A 87 -10.60 -9.37 -0.74
N GLY A 88 -11.33 -10.04 0.15
CA GLY A 88 -11.38 -11.51 0.21
C GLY A 88 -12.23 -12.12 -0.89
N SER A 89 -12.41 -13.45 -0.84
CA SER A 89 -13.31 -14.16 -1.76
C SER A 89 -14.72 -13.56 -1.77
N PRO A 90 -15.37 -13.37 -2.94
CA PRO A 90 -14.95 -13.81 -4.28
C PRO A 90 -14.06 -12.81 -5.04
N LEU A 91 -13.67 -11.69 -4.43
CA LEU A 91 -12.91 -10.60 -5.04
C LEU A 91 -11.41 -10.66 -4.69
N GLN A 92 -10.92 -11.84 -4.28
CA GLN A 92 -9.50 -12.06 -4.04
C GLN A 92 -8.73 -11.72 -5.31
N GLY A 93 -7.72 -10.86 -5.19
CA GLY A 93 -7.14 -10.22 -6.38
C GLY A 93 -7.21 -8.71 -6.31
N GLN A 94 -8.35 -8.21 -5.82
CA GLN A 94 -8.73 -6.80 -5.91
C GLN A 94 -8.42 -6.05 -4.63
N VAL A 95 -8.18 -4.76 -4.76
CA VAL A 95 -7.95 -3.84 -3.65
C VAL A 95 -8.85 -2.62 -3.79
N VAL A 96 -9.51 -2.27 -2.70
CA VAL A 96 -10.21 -1.00 -2.60
C VAL A 96 -9.20 0.06 -2.21
N LEU A 97 -9.17 1.14 -2.97
CA LEU A 97 -8.42 2.34 -2.66
C LEU A 97 -9.42 3.44 -2.31
N HIS A 98 -9.36 3.94 -1.09
CA HIS A 98 -10.20 5.03 -0.60
C HIS A 98 -9.37 6.27 -0.37
N GLU A 99 -9.72 7.36 -1.05
CA GLU A 99 -9.19 8.69 -0.75
C GLU A 99 -10.11 9.38 0.25
N GLU A 100 -9.59 9.68 1.43
CA GLU A 100 -10.38 10.03 2.61
C GLU A 100 -11.07 11.38 2.52
N GLN A 101 -10.53 12.33 1.76
CA GLN A 101 -10.97 13.72 1.84
C GLN A 101 -12.08 14.05 0.85
N ASN A 102 -12.01 13.49 -0.36
CA ASN A 102 -13.06 13.61 -1.38
C ASN A 102 -13.97 12.38 -1.42
N HIS A 103 -13.73 11.39 -0.55
CA HIS A 103 -14.48 10.14 -0.48
C HIS A 103 -14.53 9.38 -1.81
N ILE A 104 -13.43 9.43 -2.57
CA ILE A 104 -13.30 8.70 -3.82
C ILE A 104 -12.95 7.26 -3.48
N ILE A 105 -13.70 6.31 -4.04
CA ILE A 105 -13.47 4.87 -3.88
C ILE A 105 -13.17 4.29 -5.26
N LEU A 106 -12.01 3.67 -5.39
CA LEU A 106 -11.60 2.92 -6.57
C LEU A 106 -11.53 1.44 -6.23
N LEU A 107 -12.04 0.61 -7.12
CA LEU A 107 -11.84 -0.83 -7.09
C LEU A 107 -10.77 -1.15 -8.15
N LEU A 108 -9.61 -1.62 -7.69
CA LEU A 108 -8.42 -1.84 -8.49
C LEU A 108 -7.99 -3.31 -8.47
#